data_AF-A0A7J2ZE90-F1
#
_entry.id   AF-A0A7J2ZE90-F1
#
_cell.length_a   1.000
_cell.length_b   1.000
_cell.length_c   1.000
_cell.angle_alpha   90.00
_cell.angle_beta   90.00
_cell.angle_gamma   90.00
#
_symmetry.space_group_name_H-M   'P 1'
#
loop_
_entity.id
_entity.type
_entity.pdbx_description
1 polymer ?
#
loop_
_entity_poly.entity_id
_entity_poly.type
_entity_poly.pdbx_seq_one_letter_code
_entity_poly.pdbx_strand_id
1 'polypeptide(L)'
;MKKVTKFVFVILLLAFLLEAKTASMPVPAVAVLEGGELVDIEVEIREGKGVVYIATDPLVGVQTQSSAKTAFKVAGKLSGVDMKKYDALVRLHNYGGAKSVDGPSGGVAMTLLMLSIFQNRTLRQDITATGTIQEDGAIGEVGEVGKKTKAAVLGGMKGIIIPKSYDMFDKMVLSILAKRWNISIIEVEDVQSAMQVAFSSPNTTLQSNIMEVKPKERVNVSPTQVSCSGCNLREFQELARRIIGYSRASLQEVKKQNRTEFSYFIAAIESDLEDAEDAENANFLYTGANSAFLAGINLNFLKESDVTESRLKMRMKDVERCIQTAKKPQITKENFEWVAGGEERLTWARKKLDELYLSNSTDEESVLFLFKELLTAESWCNASHEMFAVAYKIGGTPVNESKLKGFVSSRINEAEQKLESYGGADFGDAGWRFEVAKMEFGNGSFVAAVFDTEYLLSAIAMVEGENVSLTELSKPKEWNGLWAALYGNHAEYLYKVSKQRGSSQASAVLLAIYADLLDNDTAKIKELFETPAEEAPVSIETREVEEYPTELALFLLLCLLLAIFLNLIQFVKKR
;
A
#
# COMPACT_ATOMS: atom_id res chain seq x y z
N MET A 1 -7.28 21.81 67.00
CA MET A 1 -7.72 20.69 66.15
C MET A 1 -8.73 21.09 65.07
N LYS A 2 -9.92 21.66 65.36
CA LYS A 2 -10.95 22.00 64.34
C LYS A 2 -10.51 22.87 63.14
N LYS A 3 -9.56 23.81 63.33
CA LYS A 3 -9.01 24.62 62.22
C LYS A 3 -8.06 23.84 61.31
N VAL A 4 -7.27 22.92 61.87
CA VAL A 4 -6.36 22.05 61.12
C VAL A 4 -7.16 21.03 60.32
N THR A 5 -8.23 20.48 60.88
CA THR A 5 -9.13 19.56 60.17
C THR A 5 -9.84 20.25 59.00
N LYS A 6 -10.30 21.50 59.15
CA LYS A 6 -10.86 22.28 58.03
C LYS A 6 -9.82 22.60 56.95
N PHE A 7 -8.58 22.90 57.32
CA PHE A 7 -7.51 23.22 56.36
C PHE A 7 -7.08 21.98 55.57
N VAL A 8 -6.95 20.83 56.23
CA VAL A 8 -6.67 19.54 55.60
C VAL A 8 -7.83 19.12 54.69
N PHE A 9 -9.08 19.36 55.09
CA PHE A 9 -10.26 19.08 54.25
C PHE A 9 -10.31 19.96 52.99
N VAL A 10 -9.92 21.23 53.09
CA VAL A 10 -9.82 22.16 51.95
C VAL A 10 -8.66 21.79 51.02
N ILE A 11 -7.52 21.35 51.55
CA ILE A 11 -6.38 20.84 50.76
C ILE A 11 -6.76 19.53 50.06
N LEU A 12 -7.46 18.62 50.74
CA LEU A 12 -7.99 17.39 50.13
C LEU A 12 -9.02 17.71 49.02
N LEU A 13 -9.90 18.70 49.23
CA LEU A 13 -10.84 19.16 48.21
C LEU A 13 -10.12 19.83 47.00
N LEU A 14 -9.06 20.60 47.25
CA LEU A 14 -8.22 21.21 46.21
C LEU A 14 -7.39 20.17 45.45
N ALA A 15 -6.93 19.11 46.12
CA ALA A 15 -6.26 17.98 45.48
C ALA A 15 -7.21 17.17 44.57
N PHE A 16 -8.49 17.07 44.94
CA PHE A 16 -9.54 16.50 44.07
C PHE A 16 -9.88 17.36 42.85
N LEU A 17 -9.61 18.68 42.88
CA LEU A 17 -9.82 19.58 41.74
C LEU A 17 -8.68 19.55 40.70
N LEU A 18 -7.56 18.88 41.01
CA LEU A 18 -6.41 18.66 40.13
C LEU A 18 -6.43 17.28 39.46
N GLU A 19 -7.58 16.62 39.39
CA GLU A 19 -7.72 15.36 38.65
C GLU A 19 -7.51 15.61 37.16
N ALA A 20 -6.46 15.00 36.62
CA ALA A 20 -6.26 14.91 35.19
C ALA A 20 -7.43 14.14 34.57
N LYS A 21 -8.02 14.71 33.52
CA LYS A 21 -9.13 14.07 32.83
C LYS A 21 -8.59 13.10 31.80
N THR A 22 -9.09 11.87 31.83
CA THR A 22 -8.71 10.80 30.91
C THR A 22 -9.90 10.32 30.10
N ALA A 23 -9.64 9.87 28.88
CA ALA A 23 -10.58 9.14 28.04
C ALA A 23 -9.81 8.07 27.26
N SER A 24 -10.45 6.94 26.98
CA SER A 24 -9.87 5.88 26.15
C SER A 24 -10.88 5.30 25.16
N MET A 25 -10.35 4.72 24.07
CA MET A 25 -11.12 4.04 23.03
C MET A 25 -10.24 2.96 22.37
N PRO A 26 -10.79 1.76 22.10
CA PRO A 26 -10.11 0.77 21.27
C PRO A 26 -10.11 1.24 19.81
N VAL A 27 -8.98 1.15 19.12
CA VAL A 27 -8.78 1.65 17.74
C VAL A 27 -8.17 0.56 16.85
N PRO A 28 -8.78 0.26 15.69
CA PRO A 28 -8.23 -0.69 14.74
C PRO A 28 -6.86 -0.28 14.20
N ALA A 29 -5.90 -1.18 14.33
CA ALA A 29 -4.61 -1.16 13.68
C ALA A 29 -4.43 -2.45 12.86
N VAL A 30 -3.49 -2.48 11.93
CA VAL A 30 -3.12 -3.73 11.25
C VAL A 30 -1.67 -4.05 11.60
N ALA A 31 -1.46 -5.22 12.17
CA ALA A 31 -0.13 -5.73 12.40
C ALA A 31 0.38 -6.42 11.12
N VAL A 32 1.66 -6.25 10.81
CA VAL A 32 2.32 -6.77 9.60
C VAL A 32 2.14 -8.30 9.44
N LEU A 33 1.91 -9.03 10.54
CA LEU A 33 1.94 -10.51 10.55
C LEU A 33 0.63 -11.20 10.96
N GLU A 34 -0.34 -10.53 11.59
CA GLU A 34 -1.49 -11.24 12.22
C GLU A 34 -2.89 -10.68 11.88
N GLY A 35 -2.99 -9.77 10.90
CA GLY A 35 -4.27 -9.17 10.54
C GLY A 35 -4.62 -7.96 11.42
N GLY A 36 -5.88 -7.54 11.38
CA GLY A 36 -6.33 -6.36 12.11
C GLY A 36 -6.47 -6.65 13.62
N GLU A 37 -5.93 -5.77 14.45
CA GLU A 37 -6.04 -5.82 15.93
C GLU A 37 -6.63 -4.50 16.47
N LEU A 38 -7.12 -4.51 17.71
CA LEU A 38 -7.52 -3.30 18.40
C LEU A 38 -6.41 -2.85 19.35
N VAL A 39 -5.94 -1.62 19.17
CA VAL A 39 -5.01 -0.92 20.05
C VAL A 39 -5.79 0.07 20.89
N ASP A 40 -5.64 0.03 22.20
CA ASP A 40 -6.31 0.98 23.09
C ASP A 40 -5.53 2.29 23.13
N ILE A 41 -6.17 3.38 22.70
CA ILE A 41 -5.62 4.72 22.83
C ILE A 41 -6.21 5.36 24.07
N GLU A 42 -5.36 5.79 24.99
CA GLU A 42 -5.71 6.63 26.14
C GLU A 42 -5.17 8.04 25.92
N VAL A 43 -6.00 9.05 26.17
CA VAL A 43 -5.59 10.45 26.21
C VAL A 43 -5.86 11.02 27.59
N GLU A 44 -4.85 11.71 28.12
CA GLU A 44 -4.91 12.44 29.37
C GLU A 44 -4.67 13.93 29.10
N ILE A 45 -5.53 14.81 29.62
CA ILE A 45 -5.40 16.26 29.51
C ILE A 45 -5.16 16.87 30.89
N ARG A 46 -4.16 17.76 30.98
CA ARG A 46 -3.75 18.47 32.21
C ARG A 46 -3.50 19.94 31.92
N GLU A 47 -3.55 20.81 32.92
CA GLU A 47 -3.07 22.19 32.76
C GLU A 47 -1.58 22.17 32.40
N GLY A 48 -1.19 23.00 31.44
CA GLY A 48 0.11 22.90 30.78
C GLY A 48 0.43 24.06 29.85
N LYS A 49 1.35 23.84 28.90
CA LYS A 49 1.92 24.84 27.99
C LYS A 49 1.62 24.58 26.51
N GLY A 50 0.73 23.63 26.19
CA GLY A 50 0.41 23.27 24.82
C GLY A 50 1.29 22.17 24.25
N VAL A 51 1.90 21.33 25.11
CA VAL A 51 2.78 20.25 24.69
C VAL A 51 2.01 18.94 24.61
N VAL A 52 2.20 18.21 23.50
CA VAL A 52 1.69 16.85 23.32
C VAL A 52 2.83 15.88 23.59
N TYR A 53 2.66 15.07 24.63
CA TYR A 53 3.54 13.98 25.03
C TYR A 53 2.97 12.65 24.54
N ILE A 54 3.86 11.74 24.18
CA ILE A 54 3.53 10.38 23.77
C ILE A 54 4.31 9.43 24.67
N ALA A 55 3.64 8.43 25.25
CA ALA A 55 4.32 7.38 25.97
C ALA A 55 5.20 6.56 25.00
N THR A 56 6.40 6.21 25.44
CA THR A 56 7.43 5.54 24.62
C THR A 56 7.42 4.02 24.75
N ASP A 57 6.40 3.46 25.40
CA ASP A 57 6.18 2.02 25.50
C ASP A 57 4.77 1.72 24.96
N PRO A 58 4.64 1.18 23.73
CA PRO A 58 5.72 0.74 22.83
C PRO A 58 6.41 1.95 22.17
N LEU A 59 7.46 1.70 21.37
CA LEU A 59 8.04 2.78 20.56
C LEU A 59 6.98 3.33 19.59
N VAL A 60 6.69 4.63 19.67
CA VAL A 60 5.70 5.28 18.79
C VAL A 60 6.40 6.07 17.70
N GLY A 61 6.11 5.76 16.44
CA GLY A 61 6.75 6.42 15.31
C GLY A 61 6.21 7.82 15.01
N VAL A 62 6.86 8.50 14.06
CA VAL A 62 6.69 9.95 13.83
C VAL A 62 5.30 10.27 13.27
N GLN A 63 4.70 9.36 12.50
CA GLN A 63 3.39 9.60 11.89
C GLN A 63 2.29 9.65 12.97
N THR A 64 2.30 8.70 13.91
CA THR A 64 1.37 8.73 15.05
C THR A 64 1.60 9.95 15.94
N GLN A 65 2.86 10.32 16.21
CA GLN A 65 3.19 11.54 16.98
C GLN A 65 2.68 12.81 16.31
N SER A 66 2.81 12.91 14.98
CA SER A 66 2.31 14.03 14.19
C SER A 66 0.78 14.10 14.23
N SER A 67 0.09 12.96 14.05
CA SER A 67 -1.36 12.87 14.16
C SER A 67 -1.88 13.30 15.54
N ALA A 68 -1.19 12.95 16.62
CA ALA A 68 -1.57 13.38 17.97
C ALA A 68 -1.48 14.90 18.15
N LYS A 69 -0.45 15.55 17.58
CA LYS A 69 -0.31 17.01 17.59
C LYS A 69 -1.42 17.70 16.79
N THR A 70 -1.73 17.18 15.61
CA THR A 70 -2.83 17.71 14.78
C THR A 70 -4.18 17.51 15.48
N ALA A 71 -4.44 16.33 16.03
CA ALA A 71 -5.65 16.03 16.80
C ALA A 71 -5.85 17.01 17.96
N PHE A 72 -4.78 17.33 18.70
CA PHE A 72 -4.82 18.29 19.81
C PHE A 72 -5.23 19.68 19.35
N LYS A 73 -4.62 20.19 18.27
CA LYS A 73 -4.98 21.50 17.70
C LYS A 73 -6.43 21.54 17.20
N VAL A 74 -6.86 20.50 16.48
CA VAL A 74 -8.22 20.40 15.93
C VAL A 74 -9.24 20.33 17.06
N ALA A 75 -9.01 19.50 18.08
CA ALA A 75 -9.88 19.39 19.24
C ALA A 75 -10.00 20.73 19.99
N GLY A 76 -8.89 21.46 20.17
CA GLY A 76 -8.90 22.79 20.76
C GLY A 76 -9.72 23.80 19.96
N LYS A 77 -9.50 23.86 18.64
CA LYS A 77 -10.24 24.73 17.72
C LYS A 77 -11.74 24.46 17.78
N LEU A 78 -12.16 23.19 17.75
CA LEU A 78 -13.57 22.79 17.75
C LEU A 78 -14.25 22.93 19.12
N SER A 79 -13.49 22.84 20.22
CA SER A 79 -14.01 23.05 21.58
C SER A 79 -13.95 24.50 22.05
N GLY A 80 -13.26 25.40 21.33
CA GLY A 80 -13.02 26.78 21.74
C GLY A 80 -12.02 26.91 22.90
N VAL A 81 -11.23 25.86 23.15
CA VAL A 81 -10.23 25.83 24.23
C VAL A 81 -8.89 26.35 23.72
N ASP A 82 -8.24 27.21 24.52
CA ASP A 82 -6.88 27.66 24.24
C ASP A 82 -5.88 26.55 24.59
N MET A 83 -5.35 25.88 23.56
CA MET A 83 -4.40 24.78 23.70
C MET A 83 -3.12 25.18 24.44
N LYS A 84 -2.75 26.47 24.52
CA LYS A 84 -1.57 26.91 25.27
C LYS A 84 -1.69 26.71 26.78
N LYS A 85 -2.90 26.42 27.28
CA LYS A 85 -3.18 26.23 28.71
C LYS A 85 -3.19 24.76 29.12
N TYR A 86 -3.07 23.83 28.17
CA TYR A 86 -3.20 22.41 28.44
C TYR A 86 -2.05 21.63 27.81
N ASP A 87 -1.65 20.54 28.45
CA ASP A 87 -0.81 19.52 27.86
C ASP A 87 -1.66 18.27 27.62
N ALA A 88 -1.29 17.48 26.61
CA ALA A 88 -1.88 16.18 26.34
C ALA A 88 -0.84 15.08 26.49
N LEU A 89 -1.22 13.95 27.07
CA LEU A 89 -0.41 12.74 27.10
C LEU A 89 -1.21 11.61 26.44
N VAL A 90 -0.66 11.04 25.36
CA VAL A 90 -1.23 9.88 24.67
C VAL A 90 -0.48 8.62 25.07
N ARG A 91 -1.22 7.58 25.43
CA ARG A 91 -0.69 6.23 25.71
C ARG A 91 -1.35 5.21 24.80
N LEU A 92 -0.56 4.23 24.38
CA LEU A 92 -1.06 3.07 23.64
C LEU A 92 -0.99 1.84 24.55
N HIS A 93 -2.07 1.07 24.58
CA HIS A 93 -2.18 -0.18 25.32
C HIS A 93 -2.65 -1.30 24.39
N ASN A 94 -2.48 -2.55 24.83
CA ASN A 94 -3.00 -3.74 24.13
C ASN A 94 -2.56 -3.88 22.66
N TYR A 95 -1.33 -3.47 22.34
CA TYR A 95 -0.74 -3.46 21.00
C TYR A 95 -0.15 -4.80 20.54
N GLY A 96 -0.77 -5.93 20.92
CA GLY A 96 -0.39 -7.26 20.41
C GLY A 96 1.06 -7.71 20.68
N GLY A 97 1.78 -7.06 21.59
CA GLY A 97 3.22 -7.29 21.79
C GLY A 97 4.12 -6.69 20.71
N ALA A 98 3.58 -5.82 19.85
CA ALA A 98 4.36 -5.06 18.87
C ALA A 98 5.44 -4.22 19.56
N LYS A 99 6.68 -4.29 19.05
CA LYS A 99 7.80 -3.48 19.56
C LYS A 99 7.64 -1.99 19.27
N SER A 100 6.92 -1.68 18.19
CA SER A 100 6.65 -0.32 17.75
C SER A 100 5.28 -0.21 17.10
N VAL A 101 4.65 0.95 17.23
CA VAL A 101 3.41 1.32 16.56
C VAL A 101 3.62 2.64 15.82
N ASP A 102 3.34 2.67 14.53
CA ASP A 102 3.34 3.91 13.75
C ASP A 102 2.21 3.89 12.71
N GLY A 103 1.79 5.09 12.29
CA GLY A 103 0.75 5.30 11.30
C GLY A 103 -0.20 6.44 11.69
N PRO A 104 -0.74 7.19 10.71
CA PRO A 104 -1.56 8.35 10.98
C PRO A 104 -3.03 8.01 11.26
N SER A 105 -3.44 6.74 11.08
CA SER A 105 -4.85 6.31 11.03
C SER A 105 -5.64 6.42 12.34
N GLY A 106 -4.97 6.68 13.47
CA GLY A 106 -5.61 6.95 14.77
C GLY A 106 -6.02 8.41 14.97
N GLY A 107 -5.80 9.30 13.99
CA GLY A 107 -6.00 10.75 14.10
C GLY A 107 -7.40 11.16 14.54
N VAL A 108 -8.44 10.61 13.90
CA VAL A 108 -9.84 10.89 14.27
C VAL A 108 -10.17 10.39 15.67
N ALA A 109 -9.70 9.20 16.06
CA ALA A 109 -9.97 8.63 17.38
C ALA A 109 -9.34 9.48 18.50
N MET A 110 -8.08 9.88 18.34
CA MET A 110 -7.42 10.82 19.27
C MET A 110 -8.16 12.15 19.38
N THR A 111 -8.67 12.67 18.26
CA THR A 111 -9.45 13.93 18.24
C THR A 111 -10.76 13.77 19.02
N LEU A 112 -11.48 12.66 18.84
CA LEU A 112 -12.72 12.37 19.57
C LEU A 112 -12.49 12.21 21.07
N LEU A 113 -11.40 11.54 21.48
CA LEU A 113 -10.99 11.41 22.88
C LEU A 113 -10.72 12.77 23.54
N MET A 114 -9.96 13.63 22.86
CA MET A 114 -9.68 14.98 23.35
C MET A 114 -10.95 15.84 23.43
N LEU A 115 -11.82 15.75 22.43
CA LEU A 115 -13.12 16.46 22.43
C LEU A 115 -14.05 15.96 23.55
N SER A 116 -14.03 14.67 23.85
CA SER A 116 -14.77 14.09 24.98
C SER A 116 -14.39 14.77 26.29
N ILE A 117 -13.08 14.93 26.51
CA ILE A 117 -12.52 15.58 27.70
C ILE A 117 -12.83 17.08 27.75
N PHE A 118 -12.58 17.81 26.65
CA PHE A 118 -12.76 19.26 26.60
C PHE A 118 -14.24 19.67 26.69
N GLN A 119 -15.13 18.93 26.05
CA GLN A 119 -16.56 19.23 26.04
C GLN A 119 -17.33 18.53 27.16
N ASN A 120 -16.66 17.69 27.96
CA ASN A 120 -17.27 16.86 28.99
C ASN A 120 -18.43 16.00 28.45
N ARG A 121 -18.21 15.36 27.29
CA ARG A 121 -19.19 14.51 26.59
C ARG A 121 -18.76 13.06 26.65
N THR A 122 -19.66 12.18 27.05
CA THR A 122 -19.39 10.73 27.09
C THR A 122 -19.33 10.13 25.69
N LEU A 123 -18.24 9.44 25.37
CA LEU A 123 -18.12 8.66 24.14
C LEU A 123 -18.96 7.38 24.22
N ARG A 124 -19.58 7.02 23.11
CA ARG A 124 -20.15 5.69 22.93
C ARG A 124 -19.06 4.62 23.03
N GLN A 125 -19.34 3.60 23.84
CA GLN A 125 -18.41 2.51 24.13
C GLN A 125 -18.57 1.33 23.16
N ASP A 126 -19.62 1.34 22.34
CA ASP A 126 -19.94 0.31 21.36
C ASP A 126 -19.48 0.67 19.93
N ILE A 127 -18.64 1.69 19.80
CA ILE A 127 -18.09 2.11 18.51
C ILE A 127 -16.58 2.27 18.57
N THR A 128 -15.95 2.23 17.40
CA THR A 128 -14.55 2.63 17.20
C THR A 128 -14.41 3.56 16.00
N ALA A 129 -13.23 4.12 15.77
CA ALA A 129 -12.94 5.04 14.68
C ALA A 129 -11.54 4.83 14.09
N THR A 130 -11.42 4.94 12.77
CA THR A 130 -10.13 5.02 12.05
C THR A 130 -10.22 6.09 10.97
N GLY A 131 -9.14 6.82 10.74
CA GLY A 131 -9.11 7.99 9.88
C GLY A 131 -7.92 8.89 10.21
N THR A 132 -7.22 9.38 9.19
CA THR A 132 -6.22 10.44 9.39
C THR A 132 -6.92 11.76 9.68
N ILE A 133 -6.23 12.70 10.33
CA ILE A 133 -6.80 14.01 10.68
C ILE A 133 -6.00 15.13 10.06
N GLN A 134 -6.69 16.05 9.38
CA GLN A 134 -6.12 17.27 8.82
C GLN A 134 -6.34 18.47 9.75
N GLU A 135 -5.49 19.50 9.63
CA GLU A 135 -5.53 20.71 10.48
C GLU A 135 -6.85 21.51 10.37
N ASP A 136 -7.60 21.34 9.27
CA ASP A 136 -8.91 21.95 9.08
C ASP A 136 -10.07 21.15 9.73
N GLY A 137 -9.81 19.91 10.15
CA GLY A 137 -10.80 18.99 10.71
C GLY A 137 -11.34 17.95 9.73
N ALA A 138 -10.86 17.92 8.48
CA ALA A 138 -11.20 16.87 7.53
C ALA A 138 -10.59 15.52 7.93
N ILE A 139 -11.35 14.44 7.70
CA ILE A 139 -10.90 13.07 7.96
C ILE A 139 -10.38 12.48 6.65
N GLY A 140 -9.09 12.15 6.63
CA GLY A 140 -8.43 11.61 5.44
C GLY A 140 -8.41 10.09 5.37
N GLU A 141 -7.99 9.59 4.21
CA GLU A 141 -8.01 8.17 3.85
C GLU A 141 -7.19 7.29 4.79
N VAL A 142 -7.57 6.02 4.85
CA VAL A 142 -6.79 4.96 5.51
C VAL A 142 -6.85 3.69 4.67
N GLY A 143 -5.75 2.93 4.65
CA GLY A 143 -5.71 1.61 4.03
C GLY A 143 -6.33 0.52 4.90
N GLU A 144 -6.61 -0.62 4.26
CA GLU A 144 -7.04 -1.88 4.87
C GLU A 144 -8.28 -1.76 5.77
N VAL A 145 -9.26 -0.98 5.32
CA VAL A 145 -10.50 -0.71 6.07
C VAL A 145 -11.24 -2.02 6.35
N GLY A 146 -11.20 -2.96 5.41
CA GLY A 146 -11.77 -4.28 5.60
C GLY A 146 -11.19 -5.06 6.79
N LYS A 147 -9.86 -5.14 6.89
CA LYS A 147 -9.16 -5.79 8.01
C LYS A 147 -9.42 -5.08 9.33
N LYS A 148 -9.40 -3.74 9.32
CA LYS A 148 -9.72 -2.89 10.50
C LYS A 148 -11.15 -3.07 10.97
N THR A 149 -12.09 -3.22 10.04
CA THR A 149 -13.50 -3.52 10.36
C THR A 149 -13.62 -4.90 10.98
N LYS A 150 -12.94 -5.92 10.43
CA LYS A 150 -12.91 -7.26 11.03
C LYS A 150 -12.35 -7.22 12.46
N ALA A 151 -11.29 -6.45 12.72
CA ALA A 151 -10.75 -6.23 14.07
C ALA A 151 -11.80 -5.62 15.02
N ALA A 152 -12.54 -4.61 14.55
CA ALA A 152 -13.62 -3.99 15.31
C ALA A 152 -14.73 -5.00 15.67
N VAL A 153 -15.10 -5.87 14.73
CA VAL A 153 -16.08 -6.95 14.95
C VAL A 153 -15.57 -7.94 16.00
N LEU A 154 -14.32 -8.41 15.88
CA LEU A 154 -13.71 -9.34 16.82
C LEU A 154 -13.58 -8.75 18.23
N GLY A 155 -13.35 -7.44 18.33
CA GLY A 155 -13.37 -6.70 19.60
C GLY A 155 -14.75 -6.30 20.11
N GLY A 156 -15.83 -6.79 19.48
CA GLY A 156 -17.20 -6.62 19.96
C GLY A 156 -17.85 -5.26 19.65
N MET A 157 -17.24 -4.44 18.78
CA MET A 157 -17.82 -3.15 18.38
C MET A 157 -19.10 -3.33 17.56
N LYS A 158 -20.07 -2.44 17.76
CA LYS A 158 -21.33 -2.36 17.02
C LYS A 158 -21.26 -1.39 15.85
N GLY A 159 -20.33 -0.44 15.87
CA GLY A 159 -20.06 0.40 14.72
C GLY A 159 -18.60 0.84 14.59
N ILE A 160 -18.22 1.20 13.37
CA ILE A 160 -16.91 1.77 13.07
C ILE A 160 -17.09 3.04 12.24
N ILE A 161 -16.47 4.12 12.70
CA ILE A 161 -16.34 5.39 11.97
C ILE A 161 -15.13 5.29 11.04
N ILE A 162 -15.33 5.52 9.75
CA ILE A 162 -14.30 5.45 8.70
C ILE A 162 -14.37 6.67 7.78
N PRO A 163 -13.28 7.10 7.12
CA PRO A 163 -13.38 8.12 6.08
C PRO A 163 -14.33 7.69 4.96
N LYS A 164 -14.99 8.63 4.28
CA LYS A 164 -15.70 8.34 3.02
C LYS A 164 -14.76 7.87 1.91
N SER A 165 -13.56 8.42 1.90
CA SER A 165 -12.55 8.16 0.88
C SER A 165 -11.65 7.01 1.33
N TYR A 166 -11.93 5.83 0.79
CA TYR A 166 -11.15 4.60 0.96
C TYR A 166 -11.38 3.69 -0.25
N ASP A 167 -10.57 2.65 -0.35
CA ASP A 167 -10.49 1.77 -1.52
C ASP A 167 -11.86 1.20 -1.96
N MET A 168 -12.11 1.22 -3.27
CA MET A 168 -13.36 0.75 -3.88
C MET A 168 -13.60 -0.73 -3.55
N PHE A 169 -12.54 -1.53 -3.54
CA PHE A 169 -12.66 -2.94 -3.24
C PHE A 169 -13.06 -3.18 -1.79
N ASP A 170 -12.46 -2.45 -0.84
CA ASP A 170 -12.89 -2.48 0.56
C ASP A 170 -14.38 -2.11 0.69
N LYS A 171 -14.88 -1.12 -0.08
CA LYS A 171 -16.33 -0.81 -0.11
C LYS A 171 -17.17 -1.99 -0.60
N MET A 172 -16.74 -2.66 -1.67
CA MET A 172 -17.43 -3.82 -2.24
C MET A 172 -17.45 -4.99 -1.24
N VAL A 173 -16.33 -5.30 -0.59
CA VAL A 173 -16.24 -6.35 0.43
C VAL A 173 -17.12 -6.01 1.63
N LEU A 174 -17.05 -4.78 2.14
CA LEU A 174 -17.85 -4.35 3.30
C LEU A 174 -19.35 -4.31 2.99
N SER A 175 -19.77 -4.08 1.74
CA SER A 175 -21.19 -4.18 1.37
C SER A 175 -21.76 -5.61 1.53
N ILE A 176 -20.88 -6.61 1.52
CA ILE A 176 -21.21 -8.02 1.75
C ILE A 176 -21.07 -8.34 3.25
N LEU A 177 -19.90 -8.03 3.82
CA LEU A 177 -19.52 -8.50 5.15
C LEU A 177 -20.17 -7.73 6.29
N ALA A 178 -20.41 -6.41 6.16
CA ALA A 178 -20.99 -5.62 7.24
C ALA A 178 -22.36 -6.14 7.70
N LYS A 179 -23.17 -6.66 6.74
CA LYS A 179 -24.46 -7.31 7.04
C LYS A 179 -24.29 -8.63 7.79
N ARG A 180 -23.28 -9.43 7.42
CA ARG A 180 -22.99 -10.73 8.06
C ARG A 180 -22.46 -10.54 9.49
N TRP A 181 -21.61 -9.54 9.68
CA TRP A 181 -21.03 -9.16 10.95
C TRP A 181 -21.98 -8.40 11.88
N ASN A 182 -23.12 -7.94 11.37
CA ASN A 182 -24.04 -7.07 12.10
C ASN A 182 -23.32 -5.84 12.71
N ILE A 183 -22.44 -5.23 11.92
CA ILE A 183 -21.69 -4.01 12.28
C ILE A 183 -22.18 -2.83 11.44
N SER A 184 -22.33 -1.68 12.08
CA SER A 184 -22.63 -0.42 11.40
C SER A 184 -21.37 0.25 10.90
N ILE A 185 -21.28 0.44 9.58
CA ILE A 185 -20.18 1.21 8.97
C ILE A 185 -20.65 2.66 8.80
N ILE A 186 -19.93 3.58 9.41
CA ILE A 186 -20.26 5.01 9.46
C ILE A 186 -19.18 5.79 8.70
N GLU A 187 -19.44 6.08 7.43
CA GLU A 187 -18.56 6.91 6.61
C GLU A 187 -18.74 8.41 6.95
N VAL A 188 -17.62 9.10 7.20
CA VAL A 188 -17.58 10.53 7.57
C VAL A 188 -16.57 11.31 6.74
N GLU A 189 -16.79 12.62 6.59
CA GLU A 189 -15.89 13.53 5.87
C GLU A 189 -15.04 14.39 6.83
N ASP A 190 -15.57 14.66 8.02
CA ASP A 190 -14.98 15.60 8.98
C ASP A 190 -15.24 15.18 10.44
N VAL A 191 -14.55 15.83 11.36
CA VAL A 191 -14.70 15.55 12.80
C VAL A 191 -16.13 15.85 13.26
N GLN A 192 -16.79 16.86 12.71
CA GLN A 192 -18.15 17.25 13.11
C GLN A 192 -19.16 16.13 12.85
N SER A 193 -19.10 15.48 11.68
CA SER A 193 -19.93 14.32 11.35
C SER A 193 -19.57 13.11 12.21
N ALA A 194 -18.28 12.87 12.51
CA ALA A 194 -17.86 11.84 13.46
C ALA A 194 -18.41 12.09 14.88
N MET A 195 -18.40 13.33 15.36
CA MET A 195 -18.93 13.72 16.68
C MET A 195 -20.43 13.45 16.83
N GLN A 196 -21.22 13.58 15.76
CA GLN A 196 -22.66 13.32 15.80
C GLN A 196 -22.95 11.88 16.20
N VAL A 197 -22.12 10.95 15.75
CA VAL A 197 -22.26 9.53 16.08
C VAL A 197 -21.56 9.21 17.40
N ALA A 198 -20.32 9.66 17.57
CA ALA A 198 -19.49 9.31 18.71
C ALA A 198 -20.05 9.76 20.06
N PHE A 199 -20.81 10.84 20.07
CA PHE A 199 -21.43 11.39 21.27
C PHE A 199 -22.98 11.27 21.25
N SER A 200 -23.52 10.39 20.42
CA SER A 200 -24.96 10.07 20.44
C SER A 200 -25.32 9.24 21.68
N SER A 201 -26.61 9.16 22.01
CA SER A 201 -27.08 8.32 23.12
C SER A 201 -26.75 6.85 22.84
N PRO A 202 -26.37 6.04 23.86
CA PRO A 202 -26.17 4.60 23.68
C PRO A 202 -27.38 3.87 23.09
N ASN A 203 -28.59 4.39 23.31
CA ASN A 203 -29.83 3.84 22.76
C ASN A 203 -30.13 4.28 21.32
N THR A 204 -29.35 5.20 20.76
CA THR A 204 -29.51 5.62 19.37
C THR A 204 -29.07 4.47 18.46
N THR A 205 -29.98 4.00 17.61
CA THR A 205 -29.68 2.99 16.59
C THR A 205 -28.59 3.50 15.67
N LEU A 206 -27.48 2.76 15.57
CA LEU A 206 -26.46 3.00 14.56
C LEU A 206 -27.03 2.59 13.21
N GLN A 207 -26.98 3.51 12.24
CA GLN A 207 -27.36 3.22 10.87
C GLN A 207 -26.11 3.24 10.02
N SER A 208 -25.86 2.13 9.32
CA SER A 208 -24.86 2.10 8.27
C SER A 208 -25.24 3.11 7.21
N ASN A 209 -24.29 3.94 6.80
CA ASN A 209 -24.42 4.84 5.65
C ASN A 209 -23.44 4.45 4.53
N ILE A 210 -23.02 3.16 4.49
CA ILE A 210 -22.37 2.60 3.31
C ILE A 210 -23.28 2.93 2.13
N MET A 211 -22.72 3.65 1.16
CA MET A 211 -23.32 4.05 -0.13
C MET A 211 -23.91 5.47 -0.17
N GLU A 212 -23.18 6.36 -0.83
CA GLU A 212 -23.31 6.57 -2.28
C GLU A 212 -21.89 6.57 -2.87
N VAL A 213 -21.48 5.52 -3.61
CA VAL A 213 -20.31 5.68 -4.50
C VAL A 213 -20.81 6.52 -5.66
N LYS A 214 -20.72 7.84 -5.49
CA LYS A 214 -21.05 8.74 -6.58
C LYS A 214 -20.01 8.53 -7.67
N PRO A 215 -20.42 8.37 -8.94
CA PRO A 215 -19.53 8.55 -10.06
C PRO A 215 -18.74 9.85 -9.83
N LYS A 216 -17.41 9.76 -9.96
CA LYS A 216 -16.58 10.95 -9.81
C LYS A 216 -16.98 11.95 -10.88
N GLU A 217 -16.96 13.24 -10.56
CA GLU A 217 -17.20 14.25 -11.58
C GLU A 217 -16.16 14.12 -12.68
N ARG A 218 -16.64 13.99 -13.92
CA ARG A 218 -15.77 13.80 -15.10
C ARG A 218 -14.87 15.01 -15.26
N VAL A 219 -13.58 14.73 -15.39
CA VAL A 219 -12.56 15.77 -15.53
C VAL A 219 -12.17 15.85 -17.00
N ASN A 220 -12.43 17.00 -17.63
CA ASN A 220 -11.95 17.24 -18.97
C ASN A 220 -10.46 17.59 -18.91
N VAL A 221 -9.61 16.68 -19.41
CA VAL A 221 -8.17 16.92 -19.54
C VAL A 221 -7.85 17.26 -20.99
N SER A 222 -7.14 18.37 -21.20
CA SER A 222 -6.67 18.72 -22.54
C SER A 222 -5.67 17.67 -23.05
N PRO A 223 -5.72 17.33 -24.37
CA PRO A 223 -4.79 16.39 -24.96
C PRO A 223 -3.33 16.76 -24.70
N THR A 224 -2.48 15.75 -24.58
CA THR A 224 -1.05 15.88 -24.30
C THR A 224 -0.20 15.28 -25.41
N GLN A 225 1.07 15.69 -25.49
CA GLN A 225 2.06 15.09 -26.38
C GLN A 225 3.05 14.28 -25.54
N VAL A 226 3.17 13.00 -25.85
CA VAL A 226 4.16 12.10 -25.24
C VAL A 226 5.15 11.72 -26.34
N SER A 227 6.43 11.92 -26.08
CA SER A 227 7.49 11.57 -27.02
C SER A 227 8.65 10.91 -26.30
N CYS A 228 9.26 9.93 -26.95
CA CYS A 228 10.39 9.19 -26.40
C CYS A 228 11.26 8.60 -27.51
N SER A 229 12.56 8.50 -27.23
CA SER A 229 13.56 8.01 -28.16
C SER A 229 13.56 6.48 -28.24
N GLY A 230 13.08 5.93 -29.37
CA GLY A 230 13.15 4.49 -29.66
C GLY A 230 12.20 3.60 -28.83
N CYS A 231 11.13 4.17 -28.26
CA CYS A 231 10.31 3.54 -27.22
C CYS A 231 9.08 2.74 -27.71
N ASN A 232 8.81 2.67 -29.01
CA ASN A 232 7.64 1.95 -29.58
C ASN A 232 6.27 2.37 -28.98
N LEU A 233 6.06 3.66 -28.71
CA LEU A 233 4.85 4.20 -28.04
C LEU A 233 3.52 3.74 -28.68
N ARG A 234 3.50 3.55 -30.00
CA ARG A 234 2.32 3.04 -30.74
C ARG A 234 1.88 1.66 -30.26
N GLU A 235 2.82 0.78 -29.91
CA GLU A 235 2.49 -0.56 -29.38
C GLU A 235 1.80 -0.46 -28.02
N PHE A 236 2.19 0.52 -27.20
CA PHE A 236 1.53 0.79 -25.92
C PHE A 236 0.12 1.36 -26.10
N GLN A 237 -0.10 2.21 -27.10
CA GLN A 237 -1.43 2.69 -27.44
C GLN A 237 -2.37 1.52 -27.81
N GLU A 238 -1.92 0.59 -28.63
CA GLU A 238 -2.72 -0.60 -28.97
C GLU A 238 -2.96 -1.51 -27.76
N LEU A 239 -1.98 -1.65 -26.86
CA LEU A 239 -2.17 -2.39 -25.60
C LEU A 239 -3.22 -1.71 -24.70
N ALA A 240 -3.16 -0.39 -24.54
CA ALA A 240 -4.12 0.38 -23.75
C ALA A 240 -5.56 0.16 -24.24
N ARG A 241 -5.78 0.24 -25.56
CA ARG A 241 -7.08 -0.03 -26.18
C ARG A 241 -7.58 -1.45 -25.94
N ARG A 242 -6.69 -2.46 -25.99
CA ARG A 242 -7.07 -3.85 -25.67
C ARG A 242 -7.52 -3.99 -24.22
N ILE A 243 -6.77 -3.42 -23.27
CA ILE A 243 -7.10 -3.46 -21.85
C ILE A 243 -8.46 -2.80 -21.58
N ILE A 244 -8.70 -1.61 -22.15
CA ILE A 244 -9.99 -0.92 -22.09
C ILE A 244 -11.11 -1.80 -22.65
N GLY A 245 -10.90 -2.40 -23.83
CA GLY A 245 -11.85 -3.30 -24.47
C GLY A 245 -12.20 -4.52 -23.62
N TYR A 246 -11.21 -5.17 -22.99
CA TYR A 246 -11.43 -6.30 -22.09
C TYR A 246 -12.25 -5.92 -20.87
N SER A 247 -11.95 -4.79 -20.24
CA SER A 247 -12.71 -4.32 -19.08
C SER A 247 -14.13 -3.91 -19.45
N ARG A 248 -14.35 -3.28 -20.62
CA ARG A 248 -15.69 -3.00 -21.16
C ARG A 248 -16.48 -4.28 -21.41
N ALA A 249 -15.86 -5.32 -21.98
CA ALA A 249 -16.52 -6.60 -22.17
C ALA A 249 -16.93 -7.23 -20.82
N SER A 250 -16.04 -7.20 -19.83
CA SER A 250 -16.34 -7.68 -18.47
C SER A 250 -17.47 -6.89 -17.80
N LEU A 251 -17.56 -5.57 -18.03
CA LEU A 251 -18.69 -4.76 -17.55
C LEU A 251 -20.02 -5.24 -18.12
N GLN A 252 -20.06 -5.56 -19.42
CA GLN A 252 -21.27 -6.08 -20.05
C GLN A 252 -21.66 -7.45 -19.49
N GLU A 253 -20.70 -8.31 -19.15
CA GLU A 253 -20.97 -9.58 -18.47
C GLU A 253 -21.60 -9.37 -17.09
N VAL A 254 -21.02 -8.49 -16.27
CA VAL A 254 -21.56 -8.17 -14.93
C VAL A 254 -22.97 -7.60 -15.02
N LYS A 255 -23.23 -6.67 -15.96
CA LYS A 255 -24.56 -6.10 -16.17
C LYS A 255 -25.62 -7.16 -16.52
N LYS A 256 -25.26 -8.20 -17.27
CA LYS A 256 -26.16 -9.31 -17.61
C LYS A 256 -26.51 -10.21 -16.42
N GLN A 257 -25.68 -10.26 -15.38
CA GLN A 257 -25.95 -11.07 -14.18
C GLN A 257 -27.03 -10.46 -13.27
N ASN A 258 -27.44 -9.20 -13.51
CA ASN A 258 -28.52 -8.51 -12.80
C ASN A 258 -28.37 -8.49 -11.25
N ARG A 259 -27.13 -8.34 -10.77
CA ARG A 259 -26.80 -8.24 -9.34
C ARG A 259 -27.11 -6.87 -8.76
N THR A 260 -28.38 -6.65 -8.44
CA THR A 260 -28.91 -5.34 -7.99
C THR A 260 -28.21 -4.77 -6.75
N GLU A 261 -27.71 -5.63 -5.87
CA GLU A 261 -26.92 -5.27 -4.69
C GLU A 261 -25.61 -4.54 -5.02
N PHE A 262 -25.13 -4.65 -6.26
CA PHE A 262 -23.91 -4.01 -6.74
C PHE A 262 -24.16 -2.89 -7.76
N SER A 263 -25.41 -2.49 -7.98
CA SER A 263 -25.79 -1.46 -8.96
C SER A 263 -24.97 -0.16 -8.84
N TYR A 264 -24.74 0.33 -7.62
CA TYR A 264 -23.90 1.52 -7.39
C TYR A 264 -22.43 1.31 -7.76
N PHE A 265 -21.84 0.15 -7.44
CA PHE A 265 -20.46 -0.17 -7.83
C PHE A 265 -20.31 -0.33 -9.33
N ILE A 266 -21.29 -0.97 -9.99
CA ILE A 266 -21.32 -1.12 -11.44
C ILE A 266 -21.35 0.26 -12.12
N ALA A 267 -22.19 1.17 -11.63
CA ALA A 267 -22.27 2.54 -12.17
C ALA A 267 -20.96 3.33 -11.95
N ALA A 268 -20.34 3.19 -10.77
CA ALA A 268 -19.05 3.83 -10.48
C ALA A 268 -17.93 3.28 -11.37
N ILE A 269 -17.82 1.96 -11.53
CA ILE A 269 -16.82 1.33 -12.38
C ILE A 269 -17.05 1.66 -13.87
N GLU A 270 -18.30 1.77 -14.30
CA GLU A 270 -18.62 2.25 -15.66
C GLU A 270 -18.12 3.67 -15.89
N SER A 271 -18.31 4.56 -14.92
CA SER A 271 -17.76 5.92 -14.97
C SER A 271 -16.23 5.93 -14.98
N ASP A 272 -15.57 5.08 -14.18
CA ASP A 272 -14.11 4.97 -14.19
C ASP A 272 -13.59 4.46 -15.55
N LEU A 273 -14.34 3.58 -16.24
CA LEU A 273 -14.01 3.11 -17.59
C LEU A 273 -14.21 4.19 -18.66
N GLU A 274 -15.21 5.04 -18.50
CA GLU A 274 -15.36 6.22 -19.36
C GLU A 274 -14.21 7.22 -19.17
N ASP A 275 -13.82 7.51 -17.92
CA ASP A 275 -12.66 8.36 -17.63
C ASP A 275 -11.36 7.75 -18.20
N ALA A 276 -11.24 6.42 -18.21
CA ALA A 276 -10.12 5.71 -18.81
C ALA A 276 -10.07 5.88 -20.34
N GLU A 277 -11.22 5.82 -21.02
CA GLU A 277 -11.34 6.08 -22.45
C GLU A 277 -11.03 7.55 -22.78
N ASP A 278 -11.56 8.49 -22.00
CA ASP A 278 -11.30 9.91 -22.17
C ASP A 278 -9.80 10.22 -21.98
N ALA A 279 -9.14 9.57 -21.02
CA ALA A 279 -7.70 9.66 -20.83
C ALA A 279 -6.91 9.10 -22.02
N GLU A 280 -7.24 7.91 -22.55
CA GLU A 280 -6.58 7.34 -23.73
C GLU A 280 -6.77 8.24 -24.97
N ASN A 281 -7.98 8.73 -25.20
CA ASN A 281 -8.30 9.67 -26.29
C ASN A 281 -7.51 10.98 -26.18
N ALA A 282 -7.22 11.43 -24.96
CA ALA A 282 -6.37 12.59 -24.67
C ALA A 282 -4.87 12.26 -24.68
N ASN A 283 -4.48 11.05 -25.13
CA ASN A 283 -3.11 10.53 -25.22
C ASN A 283 -2.43 10.27 -23.87
N PHE A 284 -3.22 10.16 -22.79
CA PHE A 284 -2.78 9.66 -21.48
C PHE A 284 -2.83 8.13 -21.41
N LEU A 285 -2.00 7.48 -22.23
CA LEU A 285 -2.12 6.05 -22.54
C LEU A 285 -2.00 5.16 -21.30
N TYR A 286 -0.99 5.38 -20.44
CA TYR A 286 -0.83 4.59 -19.22
C TYR A 286 -1.95 4.84 -18.23
N THR A 287 -2.40 6.08 -18.08
CA THR A 287 -3.56 6.43 -17.23
C THR A 287 -4.79 5.63 -17.66
N GLY A 288 -5.14 5.67 -18.96
CA GLY A 288 -6.28 4.92 -19.48
C GLY A 288 -6.14 3.42 -19.28
N ALA A 289 -4.98 2.86 -19.63
CA ALA A 289 -4.70 1.44 -19.45
C ALA A 289 -4.78 1.00 -17.98
N ASN A 290 -4.17 1.75 -17.07
CA ASN A 290 -4.13 1.43 -15.64
C ASN A 290 -5.51 1.55 -14.98
N SER A 291 -6.26 2.62 -15.28
CA SER A 291 -7.63 2.78 -14.77
C SER A 291 -8.54 1.65 -15.25
N ALA A 292 -8.45 1.29 -16.54
CA ALA A 292 -9.22 0.16 -17.08
C ALA A 292 -8.77 -1.18 -16.51
N PHE A 293 -7.47 -1.38 -16.26
CA PHE A 293 -6.94 -2.59 -15.63
C PHE A 293 -7.51 -2.78 -14.22
N LEU A 294 -7.49 -1.73 -13.39
CA LEU A 294 -8.06 -1.75 -12.04
C LEU A 294 -9.59 -1.96 -12.06
N ALA A 295 -10.30 -1.32 -12.99
CA ALA A 295 -11.72 -1.55 -13.22
C ALA A 295 -12.02 -3.02 -13.58
N GLY A 296 -11.17 -3.64 -14.41
CA GLY A 296 -11.27 -5.06 -14.78
C GLY A 296 -11.17 -6.00 -13.57
N ILE A 297 -10.24 -5.73 -12.64
CA ILE A 297 -10.10 -6.49 -11.39
C ILE A 297 -11.37 -6.37 -10.55
N ASN A 298 -11.90 -5.16 -10.37
CA ASN A 298 -13.13 -4.94 -9.62
C ASN A 298 -14.32 -5.66 -10.26
N LEU A 299 -14.44 -5.63 -11.59
CA LEU A 299 -15.50 -6.36 -12.30
C LEU A 299 -15.38 -7.87 -12.11
N ASN A 300 -14.16 -8.43 -12.16
CA ASN A 300 -13.93 -9.85 -11.89
C ASN A 300 -14.34 -10.25 -10.48
N PHE A 301 -14.10 -9.40 -9.48
CA PHE A 301 -14.62 -9.64 -8.14
C PHE A 301 -16.14 -9.64 -8.10
N LEU A 302 -16.81 -8.65 -8.72
CA LEU A 302 -18.27 -8.59 -8.74
C LEU A 302 -18.90 -9.83 -9.42
N LYS A 303 -18.24 -10.39 -10.45
CA LYS A 303 -18.68 -11.61 -11.16
C LYS A 303 -18.65 -12.86 -10.27
N GLU A 304 -17.68 -12.98 -9.38
CA GLU A 304 -17.39 -14.19 -8.60
C GLU A 304 -17.32 -13.90 -7.09
N SER A 305 -18.11 -12.95 -6.58
CA SER A 305 -18.05 -12.52 -5.17
C SER A 305 -18.60 -13.56 -4.17
N ASP A 306 -19.09 -14.69 -4.65
CA ASP A 306 -19.52 -15.87 -3.90
C ASP A 306 -18.43 -16.97 -3.88
N VAL A 307 -17.18 -16.58 -4.13
CA VAL A 307 -16.00 -17.45 -4.12
C VAL A 307 -15.90 -18.28 -2.84
N THR A 308 -15.59 -19.56 -3.02
CA THR A 308 -15.32 -20.51 -1.93
C THR A 308 -13.82 -20.70 -1.74
N GLU A 309 -13.40 -21.19 -0.57
CA GLU A 309 -11.99 -21.53 -0.31
C GLU A 309 -11.43 -22.52 -1.35
N SER A 310 -12.23 -23.52 -1.74
CA SER A 310 -11.86 -24.49 -2.78
C SER A 310 -11.63 -23.81 -4.14
N ARG A 311 -12.50 -22.87 -4.52
CA ARG A 311 -12.37 -22.08 -5.75
C ARG A 311 -11.15 -21.15 -5.70
N LEU A 312 -10.89 -20.51 -4.56
CA LEU A 312 -9.70 -19.70 -4.32
C LEU A 312 -8.42 -20.53 -4.54
N LYS A 313 -8.30 -21.69 -3.86
CA LYS A 313 -7.15 -22.59 -3.99
C LYS A 313 -6.96 -23.13 -5.41
N MET A 314 -8.06 -23.39 -6.13
CA MET A 314 -8.00 -23.78 -7.54
C MET A 314 -7.41 -22.66 -8.40
N ARG A 315 -7.90 -21.43 -8.26
CA ARG A 315 -7.40 -20.28 -9.01
C ARG A 315 -5.96 -19.90 -8.65
N MET A 316 -5.54 -20.08 -7.39
CA MET A 316 -4.12 -19.95 -7.00
C MET A 316 -3.21 -20.85 -7.85
N LYS A 317 -3.63 -22.10 -8.12
CA LYS A 317 -2.89 -23.01 -9.02
C LYS A 317 -2.92 -22.56 -10.48
N ASP A 318 -3.98 -21.90 -10.91
CA ASP A 318 -4.06 -21.34 -12.26
C ASP A 318 -3.12 -20.13 -12.43
N VAL A 319 -3.01 -19.27 -11.40
CA VAL A 319 -2.00 -18.20 -11.36
C VAL A 319 -0.59 -18.78 -11.31
N GLU A 320 -0.37 -19.82 -10.49
CA GLU A 320 0.91 -20.52 -10.46
C GLU A 320 1.31 -21.04 -11.84
N ARG A 321 0.37 -21.68 -12.54
CA ARG A 321 0.55 -22.17 -13.91
C ARG A 321 0.83 -21.02 -14.87
N CYS A 322 0.06 -19.94 -14.81
CA CYS A 322 0.26 -18.74 -15.65
C CYS A 322 1.69 -18.22 -15.55
N ILE A 323 2.23 -18.18 -14.32
CA ILE A 323 3.60 -17.70 -14.11
C ILE A 323 4.63 -18.71 -14.62
N GLN A 324 4.43 -20.02 -14.37
CA GLN A 324 5.35 -21.07 -14.83
C GLN A 324 5.39 -21.21 -16.37
N THR A 325 4.30 -20.88 -17.07
CA THR A 325 4.23 -20.97 -18.53
C THR A 325 4.63 -19.68 -19.24
N ALA A 326 4.95 -18.61 -18.50
CA ALA A 326 5.44 -17.37 -19.06
C ALA A 326 6.74 -17.60 -19.84
N LYS A 327 6.77 -17.15 -21.09
CA LYS A 327 7.94 -17.27 -21.97
C LYS A 327 8.59 -15.90 -22.10
N LYS A 328 9.69 -15.70 -21.37
CA LYS A 328 10.50 -14.47 -21.45
C LYS A 328 11.11 -14.36 -22.86
N PRO A 329 10.90 -13.24 -23.57
CA PRO A 329 11.60 -12.94 -24.82
C PRO A 329 13.10 -12.75 -24.61
N GLN A 330 13.90 -12.98 -25.66
CA GLN A 330 15.29 -12.53 -25.64
C GLN A 330 15.32 -11.00 -25.57
N ILE A 331 16.08 -10.48 -24.60
CA ILE A 331 16.24 -9.05 -24.41
C ILE A 331 17.10 -8.44 -25.52
N THR A 332 16.66 -7.31 -26.06
CA THR A 332 17.29 -6.58 -27.16
C THR A 332 17.36 -5.09 -26.85
N LYS A 333 18.14 -4.33 -27.63
CA LYS A 333 18.20 -2.86 -27.50
C LYS A 333 16.84 -2.20 -27.71
N GLU A 334 15.95 -2.82 -28.48
CA GLU A 334 14.68 -2.27 -28.92
C GLU A 334 13.50 -2.72 -28.06
N ASN A 335 13.60 -3.89 -27.40
CA ASN A 335 12.51 -4.47 -26.62
C ASN A 335 12.74 -4.50 -25.11
N PHE A 336 13.90 -4.10 -24.60
CA PHE A 336 14.27 -4.32 -23.19
C PHE A 336 13.26 -3.73 -22.20
N GLU A 337 12.69 -2.55 -22.47
CA GLU A 337 11.67 -1.95 -21.60
C GLU A 337 10.37 -2.77 -21.56
N TRP A 338 10.00 -3.42 -22.67
CA TRP A 338 8.84 -4.31 -22.72
C TRP A 338 9.09 -5.63 -22.00
N VAL A 339 10.31 -6.18 -22.13
CA VAL A 339 10.73 -7.35 -21.36
C VAL A 339 10.72 -7.03 -19.87
N ALA A 340 11.31 -5.91 -19.46
CA ALA A 340 11.35 -5.46 -18.07
C ALA A 340 9.94 -5.26 -17.49
N GLY A 341 9.05 -4.56 -18.22
CA GLY A 341 7.67 -4.41 -17.78
C GLY A 341 6.95 -5.75 -17.60
N GLY A 342 7.21 -6.73 -18.48
CA GLY A 342 6.67 -8.08 -18.34
C GLY A 342 7.23 -8.83 -17.12
N GLU A 343 8.53 -8.76 -16.89
CA GLU A 343 9.20 -9.37 -15.72
C GLU A 343 8.72 -8.78 -14.40
N GLU A 344 8.54 -7.46 -14.35
CA GLU A 344 8.02 -6.72 -13.20
C GLU A 344 6.63 -7.26 -12.80
N ARG A 345 5.67 -7.29 -13.73
CA ARG A 345 4.33 -7.83 -13.44
C ARG A 345 4.37 -9.31 -13.09
N LEU A 346 5.24 -10.10 -13.72
CA LEU A 346 5.37 -11.52 -13.43
C LEU A 346 5.87 -11.76 -12.00
N THR A 347 6.84 -10.96 -11.56
CA THR A 347 7.40 -11.05 -10.20
C THR A 347 6.41 -10.51 -9.16
N TRP A 348 5.67 -9.44 -9.47
CA TRP A 348 4.57 -8.97 -8.63
C TRP A 348 3.49 -10.05 -8.42
N ALA A 349 3.10 -10.72 -9.51
CA ALA A 349 2.16 -11.83 -9.46
C ALA A 349 2.69 -12.99 -8.60
N ARG A 350 3.99 -13.32 -8.70
CA ARG A 350 4.64 -14.33 -7.88
C ARG A 350 4.62 -13.94 -6.40
N LYS A 351 5.13 -12.76 -6.04
CA LYS A 351 5.21 -12.31 -4.65
C LYS A 351 3.83 -12.30 -3.99
N LYS A 352 2.81 -11.81 -4.69
CA LYS A 352 1.42 -11.82 -4.21
C LYS A 352 0.88 -13.24 -4.01
N LEU A 353 1.20 -14.16 -4.92
CA LEU A 353 0.83 -15.57 -4.78
C LEU A 353 1.54 -16.23 -3.57
N ASP A 354 2.80 -15.92 -3.33
CA ASP A 354 3.54 -16.42 -2.17
C ASP A 354 2.93 -15.91 -0.86
N GLU A 355 2.56 -14.63 -0.79
CA GLU A 355 1.83 -14.03 0.34
C GLU A 355 0.48 -14.72 0.59
N LEU A 356 -0.25 -15.06 -0.48
CA LEU A 356 -1.48 -15.83 -0.38
C LEU A 356 -1.25 -17.23 0.20
N TYR A 357 -0.18 -17.92 -0.18
CA TYR A 357 0.16 -19.24 0.37
C TYR A 357 0.57 -19.18 1.85
N LEU A 358 1.16 -18.06 2.30
CA LEU A 358 1.49 -17.83 3.70
C LEU A 358 0.27 -17.47 4.55
N SER A 359 -0.84 -17.04 3.92
CA SER A 359 -2.07 -16.74 4.65
C SER A 359 -2.70 -18.02 5.22
N ASN A 360 -2.63 -18.19 6.54
CA ASN A 360 -3.18 -19.36 7.25
C ASN A 360 -4.70 -19.28 7.48
N SER A 361 -5.41 -18.33 6.86
CA SER A 361 -6.82 -18.13 7.17
C SER A 361 -7.71 -19.14 6.45
N THR A 362 -8.51 -19.86 7.23
CA THR A 362 -9.49 -20.85 6.76
C THR A 362 -10.93 -20.36 6.93
N ASP A 363 -11.15 -19.11 7.33
CA ASP A 363 -12.51 -18.58 7.53
C ASP A 363 -13.09 -17.99 6.24
N GLU A 364 -14.36 -18.26 5.97
CA GLU A 364 -15.07 -17.85 4.74
C GLU A 364 -15.04 -16.33 4.49
N GLU A 365 -14.87 -15.53 5.53
CA GLU A 365 -14.88 -14.07 5.43
C GLU A 365 -13.52 -13.54 4.95
N SER A 366 -12.44 -14.16 5.41
CA SER A 366 -11.09 -13.89 4.90
C SER A 366 -10.92 -14.28 3.44
N VAL A 367 -11.67 -15.27 2.95
CA VAL A 367 -11.63 -15.68 1.53
C VAL A 367 -11.93 -14.49 0.60
N LEU A 368 -12.85 -13.58 0.95
CA LEU A 368 -13.15 -12.41 0.12
C LEU A 368 -11.98 -11.42 0.03
N PHE A 369 -11.26 -11.22 1.13
CA PHE A 369 -10.06 -10.38 1.14
C PHE A 369 -8.94 -11.01 0.33
N LEU A 370 -8.67 -12.31 0.54
CA LEU A 370 -7.67 -13.05 -0.22
C LEU A 370 -8.01 -13.12 -1.71
N PHE A 371 -9.30 -13.14 -2.06
CA PHE A 371 -9.72 -13.18 -3.45
C PHE A 371 -9.34 -11.90 -4.21
N LYS A 372 -9.31 -10.74 -3.55
CA LYS A 372 -8.74 -9.50 -4.12
C LYS A 372 -7.33 -9.70 -4.62
N GLU A 373 -6.50 -10.18 -3.70
CA GLU A 373 -5.07 -10.32 -3.86
C GLU A 373 -4.80 -11.35 -4.96
N LEU A 374 -5.60 -12.41 -5.01
CA LEU A 374 -5.55 -13.43 -6.06
C LEU A 374 -5.91 -12.87 -7.44
N LEU A 375 -7.02 -12.12 -7.55
CA LEU A 375 -7.43 -11.48 -8.81
C LEU A 375 -6.37 -10.49 -9.28
N THR A 376 -5.73 -9.77 -8.35
CA THR A 376 -4.63 -8.85 -8.66
C THR A 376 -3.41 -9.62 -9.20
N ALA A 377 -3.02 -10.72 -8.54
CA ALA A 377 -1.94 -11.58 -9.01
C ALA A 377 -2.21 -12.18 -10.39
N GLU A 378 -3.44 -12.65 -10.63
CA GLU A 378 -3.87 -13.17 -11.93
C GLU A 378 -3.80 -12.10 -13.03
N SER A 379 -4.31 -10.91 -12.75
CA SER A 379 -4.29 -9.79 -13.68
C SER A 379 -2.86 -9.33 -14.01
N TRP A 380 -1.95 -9.29 -13.03
CA TRP A 380 -0.53 -9.02 -13.30
C TRP A 380 0.12 -10.12 -14.13
N CYS A 381 -0.15 -11.39 -13.84
CA CYS A 381 0.37 -12.47 -14.68
C CYS A 381 -0.10 -12.30 -16.13
N ASN A 382 -1.39 -12.05 -16.37
CA ASN A 382 -1.91 -11.83 -17.72
C ASN A 382 -1.26 -10.61 -18.40
N ALA A 383 -1.06 -9.51 -17.66
CA ALA A 383 -0.37 -8.34 -18.19
C ALA A 383 1.09 -8.64 -18.59
N SER A 384 1.79 -9.51 -17.85
CA SER A 384 3.15 -9.94 -18.23
C SER A 384 3.18 -10.64 -19.59
N HIS A 385 2.20 -11.52 -19.87
CA HIS A 385 2.10 -12.23 -21.15
C HIS A 385 1.82 -11.27 -22.30
N GLU A 386 0.97 -10.25 -22.10
CA GLU A 386 0.73 -9.20 -23.10
C GLU A 386 2.00 -8.40 -23.40
N MET A 387 2.77 -8.03 -22.37
CA MET A 387 4.03 -7.30 -22.56
C MET A 387 5.09 -8.15 -23.25
N PHE A 388 5.21 -9.43 -22.89
CA PHE A 388 6.10 -10.36 -23.59
C PHE A 388 5.69 -10.57 -25.05
N ALA A 389 4.40 -10.64 -25.35
CA ALA A 389 3.92 -10.74 -26.73
C ALA A 389 4.32 -9.52 -27.56
N VAL A 390 4.24 -8.31 -26.99
CA VAL A 390 4.71 -7.09 -27.65
C VAL A 390 6.24 -7.11 -27.81
N ALA A 391 6.99 -7.50 -26.78
CA ALA A 391 8.45 -7.62 -26.86
C ALA A 391 8.91 -8.63 -27.93
N TYR A 392 8.20 -9.76 -28.11
CA TYR A 392 8.44 -10.70 -29.21
C TYR A 392 8.20 -10.07 -30.58
N LYS A 393 7.15 -9.26 -30.71
CA LYS A 393 6.82 -8.55 -31.95
C LYS A 393 7.88 -7.51 -32.31
N ILE A 394 8.41 -6.79 -31.32
CA ILE A 394 9.45 -5.77 -31.51
C ILE A 394 10.78 -6.43 -31.91
N GLY A 395 11.18 -7.50 -31.20
CA GLY A 395 12.44 -8.19 -31.45
C GLY A 395 13.64 -7.25 -31.32
N GLY A 396 14.65 -7.41 -32.18
CA GLY A 396 15.79 -6.47 -32.27
C GLY A 396 17.15 -7.12 -32.04
N THR A 397 18.14 -6.29 -31.70
CA THR A 397 19.54 -6.70 -31.52
C THR A 397 19.76 -7.22 -30.10
N PRO A 398 20.14 -8.51 -29.90
CA PRO A 398 20.36 -9.06 -28.58
C PRO A 398 21.37 -8.29 -27.73
N VAL A 399 21.08 -8.18 -26.43
CA VAL A 399 22.00 -7.58 -25.44
C VAL A 399 22.34 -8.57 -24.34
N ASN A 400 23.51 -8.38 -23.72
CA ASN A 400 23.88 -9.14 -22.52
C ASN A 400 23.46 -8.36 -21.28
N GLU A 401 22.32 -8.74 -20.70
CA GLU A 401 21.76 -8.11 -19.50
C GLU A 401 22.70 -8.19 -18.29
N SER A 402 23.58 -9.20 -18.23
CA SER A 402 24.52 -9.37 -17.11
C SER A 402 25.50 -8.21 -16.95
N LYS A 403 25.71 -7.40 -18.00
CA LYS A 403 26.51 -6.17 -17.93
C LYS A 403 25.91 -5.15 -16.96
N LEU A 404 24.60 -5.20 -16.73
CA LEU A 404 23.90 -4.29 -15.83
C LEU A 404 24.09 -4.65 -14.36
N LYS A 405 24.52 -5.88 -14.03
CA LYS A 405 24.57 -6.38 -12.65
C LYS A 405 25.27 -5.44 -11.67
N GLY A 406 26.42 -4.88 -12.06
CA GLY A 406 27.17 -3.94 -11.21
C GLY A 406 26.42 -2.63 -11.00
N PHE A 407 25.83 -2.07 -12.06
CA PHE A 407 25.02 -0.86 -12.00
C PHE A 407 23.79 -1.05 -11.12
N VAL A 408 23.01 -2.12 -11.36
CA VAL A 408 21.78 -2.39 -10.59
C VAL A 408 22.08 -2.70 -9.13
N SER A 409 23.17 -3.44 -8.85
CA SER A 409 23.60 -3.67 -7.48
C SER A 409 23.94 -2.36 -6.77
N SER A 410 24.53 -1.38 -7.46
CA SER A 410 24.78 -0.07 -6.88
C SER A 410 23.49 0.69 -6.56
N ARG A 411 22.47 0.62 -7.43
CA ARG A 411 21.16 1.27 -7.20
C ARG A 411 20.45 0.64 -6.00
N ILE A 412 20.42 -0.69 -5.92
CA ILE A 412 19.84 -1.41 -4.77
C ILE A 412 20.55 -1.02 -3.48
N ASN A 413 21.89 -1.03 -3.45
CA ASN A 413 22.65 -0.67 -2.27
C ASN A 413 22.38 0.78 -1.82
N GLU A 414 22.20 1.73 -2.75
CA GLU A 414 21.79 3.11 -2.41
C GLU A 414 20.42 3.13 -1.73
N ALA A 415 19.45 2.41 -2.30
CA ALA A 415 18.10 2.32 -1.75
C ALA A 415 18.08 1.66 -0.37
N GLU A 416 18.86 0.59 -0.15
CA GLU A 416 19.02 -0.06 1.17
C GLU A 416 19.59 0.94 2.18
N GLN A 417 20.69 1.62 1.84
CA GLN A 417 21.32 2.59 2.74
C GLN A 417 20.37 3.73 3.13
N LYS A 418 19.62 4.27 2.15
CA LYS A 418 18.63 5.31 2.44
C LYS A 418 17.51 4.76 3.32
N LEU A 419 16.96 3.59 3.01
CA LEU A 419 15.90 2.96 3.81
C LEU A 419 16.34 2.69 5.25
N GLU A 420 17.55 2.20 5.46
CA GLU A 420 18.14 1.98 6.79
C GLU A 420 18.23 3.27 7.61
N SER A 421 18.49 4.41 6.97
CA SER A 421 18.54 5.72 7.65
C SER A 421 17.21 6.13 8.28
N TYR A 422 16.09 5.55 7.82
CA TYR A 422 14.75 5.74 8.40
C TYR A 422 14.40 4.71 9.49
N GLY A 423 15.35 3.87 9.93
CA GLY A 423 15.22 3.05 11.12
C GLY A 423 14.11 1.99 11.05
N GLY A 424 13.84 1.44 9.85
CA GLY A 424 12.78 0.47 9.64
C GLY A 424 11.38 1.08 9.44
N ALA A 425 11.30 2.34 9.04
CA ALA A 425 10.05 2.96 8.62
C ALA A 425 9.37 2.15 7.51
N ASP A 426 8.06 1.99 7.61
CA ASP A 426 7.25 1.35 6.58
C ASP A 426 6.98 2.33 5.44
N PHE A 427 7.51 2.04 4.26
CA PHE A 427 7.27 2.78 3.02
C PHE A 427 6.09 2.20 2.20
N GLY A 428 5.32 1.28 2.79
CA GLY A 428 4.12 0.70 2.18
C GLY A 428 4.42 0.02 0.85
N ASP A 429 3.70 0.43 -0.19
CA ASP A 429 3.87 -0.07 -1.57
C ASP A 429 5.31 0.10 -2.08
N ALA A 430 5.98 1.21 -1.74
CA ALA A 430 7.36 1.44 -2.15
C ALA A 430 8.34 0.47 -1.48
N GLY A 431 8.13 0.16 -0.20
CA GLY A 431 8.89 -0.89 0.49
C GLY A 431 8.61 -2.28 -0.07
N TRP A 432 7.34 -2.57 -0.37
CA TRP A 432 6.94 -3.84 -0.99
C TRP A 432 7.59 -4.05 -2.37
N ARG A 433 7.59 -3.02 -3.22
CA ARG A 433 8.26 -3.03 -4.54
C ARG A 433 9.77 -3.20 -4.39
N PHE A 434 10.38 -2.60 -3.38
CA PHE A 434 11.81 -2.81 -3.15
C PHE A 434 12.18 -4.27 -2.77
N GLU A 435 11.31 -4.97 -2.03
CA GLU A 435 11.49 -6.41 -1.83
C GLU A 435 11.35 -7.20 -3.14
N VAL A 436 10.49 -6.77 -4.06
CA VAL A 436 10.42 -7.33 -5.42
C VAL A 436 11.71 -7.07 -6.18
N ALA A 437 12.25 -5.84 -6.16
CA ALA A 437 13.50 -5.50 -6.85
C ALA A 437 14.64 -6.46 -6.48
N LYS A 438 14.72 -6.86 -5.21
CA LYS A 438 15.69 -7.86 -4.72
C LYS A 438 15.43 -9.26 -5.30
N MET A 439 14.17 -9.67 -5.44
CA MET A 439 13.79 -10.93 -6.11
C MET A 439 14.17 -10.90 -7.59
N GLU A 440 13.89 -9.80 -8.28
CA GLU A 440 14.20 -9.60 -9.70
C GLU A 440 15.71 -9.62 -9.95
N PHE A 441 16.47 -8.92 -9.12
CA PHE A 441 17.93 -8.95 -9.16
C PHE A 441 18.47 -10.38 -8.98
N GLY A 442 17.91 -11.14 -8.02
CA GLY A 442 18.26 -12.55 -7.79
C GLY A 442 17.94 -13.45 -8.99
N ASN A 443 16.87 -13.15 -9.73
CA ASN A 443 16.45 -13.87 -10.93
C ASN A 443 17.19 -13.43 -12.21
N GLY A 444 18.02 -12.39 -12.13
CA GLY A 444 18.73 -11.82 -13.28
C GLY A 444 17.88 -10.88 -14.16
N SER A 445 16.72 -10.45 -13.68
CA SER A 445 15.82 -9.47 -14.30
C SER A 445 16.28 -8.06 -13.93
N PHE A 446 17.47 -7.68 -14.41
CA PHE A 446 18.18 -6.50 -13.93
C PHE A 446 17.47 -5.19 -14.27
N VAL A 447 16.86 -5.07 -15.45
CA VAL A 447 16.13 -3.84 -15.81
C VAL A 447 14.87 -3.69 -14.97
N ALA A 448 14.12 -4.76 -14.71
CA ALA A 448 12.94 -4.73 -13.84
C ALA A 448 13.32 -4.32 -12.40
N ALA A 449 14.42 -4.87 -11.88
CA ALA A 449 14.93 -4.52 -10.56
C ALA A 449 15.23 -3.02 -10.40
N VAL A 450 15.69 -2.35 -11.47
CA VAL A 450 15.85 -0.89 -11.45
C VAL A 450 14.51 -0.20 -11.31
N PHE A 451 13.48 -0.62 -12.05
CA PHE A 451 12.17 0.05 -12.04
C PHE A 451 11.54 0.05 -10.64
N ASP A 452 11.62 -1.07 -9.93
CA ASP A 452 11.10 -1.18 -8.56
C ASP A 452 12.00 -0.48 -7.53
N THR A 453 13.32 -0.46 -7.74
CA THR A 453 14.27 0.28 -6.91
C THR A 453 14.04 1.80 -6.99
N GLU A 454 13.88 2.33 -8.21
CA GLU A 454 13.65 3.75 -8.45
C GLU A 454 12.32 4.23 -7.85
N TYR A 455 11.33 3.36 -7.76
CA TYR A 455 10.07 3.70 -7.12
C TYR A 455 10.25 3.92 -5.61
N LEU A 456 11.03 3.08 -4.92
CA LEU A 456 11.39 3.34 -3.52
C LEU A 456 12.18 4.63 -3.37
N LEU A 457 13.18 4.85 -4.21
CA LEU A 457 13.99 6.07 -4.17
C LEU A 457 13.12 7.33 -4.39
N SER A 458 12.10 7.26 -5.26
CA SER A 458 11.16 8.36 -5.46
C SER A 458 10.30 8.65 -4.22
N ALA A 459 9.89 7.62 -3.48
CA ALA A 459 9.14 7.77 -2.24
C ALA A 459 9.99 8.40 -1.14
N ILE A 460 11.25 7.98 -1.02
CA ILE A 460 12.23 8.56 -0.10
C ILE A 460 12.48 10.03 -0.44
N ALA A 461 12.76 10.33 -1.70
CA ALA A 461 12.95 11.69 -2.20
C ALA A 461 11.76 12.62 -1.89
N MET A 462 10.53 12.13 -2.07
CA MET A 462 9.33 12.89 -1.73
C MET A 462 9.25 13.20 -0.22
N VAL A 463 9.62 12.24 0.64
CA VAL A 463 9.70 12.44 2.10
C VAL A 463 10.79 13.44 2.48
N GLU A 464 11.91 13.43 1.76
CA GLU A 464 13.02 14.39 1.92
C GLU A 464 12.68 15.81 1.43
N GLY A 465 11.50 15.99 0.82
CA GLY A 465 11.01 17.28 0.36
C GLY A 465 11.63 17.73 -0.95
N GLU A 466 11.99 16.78 -1.83
CA GLU A 466 12.49 17.09 -3.16
C GLU A 466 11.53 18.02 -3.92
N ASN A 467 12.07 19.13 -4.41
CA ASN A 467 11.27 20.20 -5.00
C ASN A 467 10.94 19.90 -6.46
N VAL A 468 9.76 19.34 -6.71
CA VAL A 468 9.24 19.08 -8.05
C VAL A 468 8.43 20.27 -8.55
N SER A 469 8.86 20.85 -9.67
CA SER A 469 8.06 21.87 -10.35
C SER A 469 6.94 21.21 -11.17
N LEU A 470 5.78 20.98 -10.56
CA LEU A 470 4.63 20.36 -11.22
C LEU A 470 4.13 21.13 -12.45
N THR A 471 4.42 22.44 -12.54
CA THR A 471 4.11 23.23 -13.73
C THR A 471 4.96 22.87 -14.95
N GLU A 472 6.12 22.24 -14.75
CA GLU A 472 6.98 21.76 -15.83
C GLU A 472 6.46 20.45 -16.45
N LEU A 473 5.59 19.70 -15.75
CA LEU A 473 5.03 18.44 -16.26
C LEU A 473 4.21 18.60 -17.54
N SER A 474 3.66 19.79 -17.79
CA SER A 474 2.92 20.09 -19.02
C SER A 474 3.79 20.61 -20.16
N LYS A 475 5.11 20.73 -19.97
CA LYS A 475 6.02 21.09 -21.05
C LYS A 475 6.44 19.84 -21.82
N PRO A 476 6.53 19.90 -23.16
CA PRO A 476 7.05 18.79 -23.95
C PRO A 476 8.48 18.41 -23.49
N LYS A 477 8.68 17.13 -23.18
CA LYS A 477 9.96 16.53 -22.82
C LYS A 477 10.18 15.32 -23.74
N GLU A 478 11.36 15.23 -24.35
CA GLU A 478 11.78 14.03 -25.07
C GLU A 478 12.42 13.06 -24.07
N TRP A 479 11.71 11.98 -23.77
CA TRP A 479 12.16 11.00 -22.79
C TRP A 479 13.12 9.98 -23.40
N ASN A 480 14.06 9.48 -22.58
CA ASN A 480 14.97 8.41 -22.96
C ASN A 480 14.29 7.04 -22.98
N GLY A 481 13.18 6.84 -22.29
CA GLY A 481 12.49 5.55 -22.17
C GLY A 481 10.98 5.61 -22.38
N LEU A 482 10.39 4.49 -22.79
CA LEU A 482 8.95 4.28 -22.82
C LEU A 482 8.32 4.49 -21.45
N TRP A 483 8.81 3.78 -20.42
CA TRP A 483 8.16 3.79 -19.12
C TRP A 483 8.29 5.13 -18.41
N ALA A 484 9.45 5.78 -18.53
CA ALA A 484 9.64 7.14 -18.02
C ALA A 484 8.65 8.12 -18.68
N ALA A 485 8.46 8.04 -20.00
CA ALA A 485 7.48 8.86 -20.71
C ALA A 485 6.04 8.61 -20.24
N LEU A 486 5.67 7.34 -20.05
CA LEU A 486 4.34 6.94 -19.59
C LEU A 486 4.06 7.40 -18.16
N TYR A 487 5.02 7.24 -17.23
CA TYR A 487 4.86 7.68 -15.84
C TYR A 487 4.90 9.20 -15.70
N GLY A 488 5.76 9.90 -16.44
CA GLY A 488 5.78 11.36 -16.47
C GLY A 488 4.46 11.94 -17.00
N ASN A 489 3.90 11.30 -18.02
CA ASN A 489 2.60 11.66 -18.54
C ASN A 489 1.44 11.32 -17.57
N HIS A 490 1.54 10.20 -16.83
CA HIS A 490 0.60 9.88 -15.77
C HIS A 490 0.66 10.90 -14.62
N ALA A 491 1.85 11.36 -14.24
CA ALA A 491 2.04 12.44 -13.27
C ALA A 491 1.36 13.75 -13.73
N GLU A 492 1.49 14.10 -15.01
CA GLU A 492 0.81 15.27 -15.59
C GLU A 492 -0.73 15.14 -15.47
N TYR A 493 -1.30 13.97 -15.79
CA TYR A 493 -2.73 13.72 -15.65
C TYR A 493 -3.20 13.93 -14.21
N LEU A 494 -2.51 13.33 -13.24
CA LEU A 494 -2.85 13.44 -11.82
C LEU A 494 -2.72 14.87 -11.30
N TYR A 495 -1.73 15.63 -11.78
CA TYR A 495 -1.61 17.05 -11.48
C TYR A 495 -2.81 17.86 -12.02
N LYS A 496 -3.19 17.65 -13.29
CA LYS A 496 -4.35 18.33 -13.89
C LYS A 496 -5.65 18.02 -13.16
N VAL A 497 -5.89 16.74 -12.85
CA VAL A 497 -7.10 16.28 -12.13
C VAL A 497 -7.14 16.84 -10.71
N SER A 498 -6.03 16.74 -9.96
CA SER A 498 -5.98 17.23 -8.58
C SER A 498 -6.20 18.73 -8.49
N LYS A 499 -5.69 19.52 -9.45
CA LYS A 499 -5.94 20.96 -9.53
C LYS A 499 -7.42 21.29 -9.76
N GLN A 500 -8.10 20.55 -10.63
CA GLN A 500 -9.54 20.75 -10.88
C GLN A 500 -10.40 20.32 -9.69
N ARG A 501 -10.03 19.23 -9.00
CA ARG A 501 -10.77 18.68 -7.86
C ARG A 501 -10.40 19.31 -6.50
N GLY A 502 -9.35 20.12 -6.44
CA GLY A 502 -8.82 20.64 -5.17
C GLY A 502 -8.27 19.55 -4.24
N SER A 503 -7.78 18.44 -4.82
CA SER A 503 -7.27 17.28 -4.07
C SER A 503 -5.75 17.31 -3.91
N SER A 504 -5.21 16.40 -3.08
CA SER A 504 -3.76 16.25 -2.89
C SER A 504 -3.01 16.01 -4.21
N GLN A 505 -1.82 16.60 -4.32
CA GLN A 505 -0.89 16.45 -5.45
C GLN A 505 0.20 15.41 -5.18
N ALA A 506 0.18 14.72 -4.02
CA ALA A 506 1.23 13.79 -3.60
C ALA A 506 1.55 12.71 -4.65
N SER A 507 0.54 12.06 -5.22
CA SER A 507 0.76 11.03 -6.25
C SER A 507 1.36 11.59 -7.55
N ALA A 508 1.03 12.84 -7.89
CA ALA A 508 1.62 13.51 -9.05
C ALA A 508 3.11 13.84 -8.79
N VAL A 509 3.45 14.28 -7.58
CA VAL A 509 4.84 14.52 -7.16
C VAL A 509 5.66 13.23 -7.17
N LEU A 510 5.16 12.17 -6.51
CA LEU A 510 5.82 10.86 -6.47
C LEU A 510 6.15 10.35 -7.88
N LEU A 511 5.16 10.33 -8.77
CA LEU A 511 5.33 9.81 -10.12
C LEU A 511 6.19 10.71 -11.01
N ALA A 512 6.23 12.01 -10.76
CA ALA A 512 7.14 12.91 -11.46
C ALA A 512 8.60 12.60 -11.10
N ILE A 513 8.91 12.46 -9.81
CA ILE A 513 10.26 12.06 -9.35
C ILE A 513 10.61 10.69 -9.92
N TYR A 514 9.69 9.73 -9.81
CA TYR A 514 9.89 8.39 -10.32
C TYR A 514 10.20 8.38 -11.82
N ALA A 515 9.43 9.13 -12.62
CA ALA A 515 9.66 9.23 -14.05
C ALA A 515 11.03 9.81 -14.38
N ASP A 516 11.47 10.87 -13.69
CA ASP A 516 12.79 11.48 -13.92
C ASP A 516 13.96 10.58 -13.50
N LEU A 517 13.85 9.90 -12.36
CA LEU A 517 14.83 8.89 -11.94
C LEU A 517 14.93 7.76 -12.96
N LEU A 518 13.78 7.23 -13.37
CA LEU A 518 13.68 6.16 -14.35
C LEU A 518 14.24 6.57 -15.73
N ASP A 519 14.03 7.83 -16.13
CA ASP A 519 14.56 8.39 -17.37
C ASP A 519 16.09 8.40 -17.41
N ASN A 520 16.71 8.86 -16.30
CA ASN A 520 18.16 8.91 -16.15
C ASN A 520 18.77 7.50 -16.19
N ASP A 521 18.19 6.56 -15.45
CA ASP A 521 18.70 5.19 -15.40
C ASP A 521 18.45 4.43 -16.71
N THR A 522 17.35 4.72 -17.41
CA THR A 522 17.11 4.18 -18.75
C THR A 522 18.17 4.66 -19.75
N ALA A 523 18.57 5.93 -19.69
CA ALA A 523 19.67 6.44 -20.50
C ALA A 523 20.98 5.69 -20.20
N LYS A 524 21.27 5.44 -18.92
CA LYS A 524 22.47 4.69 -18.50
C LYS A 524 22.44 3.23 -18.96
N ILE A 525 21.29 2.57 -18.87
CA ILE A 525 21.10 1.20 -19.36
C ILE A 525 21.40 1.12 -20.86
N LYS A 526 20.89 2.07 -21.66
CA LYS A 526 21.17 2.14 -23.10
C LYS A 526 22.66 2.29 -23.38
N GLU A 527 23.36 3.16 -22.66
CA GLU A 527 24.82 3.33 -22.76
C GLU A 527 25.59 2.02 -22.47
N LEU A 528 25.19 1.30 -21.41
CA LEU A 528 25.81 0.03 -21.02
C LEU A 528 25.56 -1.09 -22.05
N PHE A 529 24.43 -1.06 -22.75
CA PHE A 529 24.16 -1.97 -23.87
C PHE A 529 24.95 -1.64 -25.14
N GLU A 530 25.41 -0.40 -25.29
CA GLU A 530 26.26 0.03 -26.41
C GLU A 530 27.75 -0.25 -26.17
N THR A 531 28.17 -0.32 -24.91
CA THR A 531 29.56 -0.54 -24.56
C THR A 531 30.02 -1.90 -25.10
N PRO A 532 31.09 -1.97 -25.93
CA PRO A 532 31.67 -3.25 -26.37
C PRO A 532 31.94 -4.13 -25.17
N ALA A 533 31.86 -5.46 -25.31
CA ALA A 533 32.44 -6.30 -24.27
C ALA A 533 33.91 -5.87 -24.15
N GLU A 534 34.34 -5.40 -22.98
CA GLU A 534 35.76 -5.48 -22.67
C GLU A 534 36.10 -6.95 -22.86
N GLU A 535 36.95 -7.25 -23.85
CA GLU A 535 37.71 -8.49 -23.82
C GLU A 535 38.43 -8.44 -22.48
N ALA A 536 37.91 -9.18 -21.51
CA ALA A 536 38.62 -9.38 -20.26
C ALA A 536 40.05 -9.74 -20.66
N PRO A 537 41.08 -9.01 -20.18
CA PRO A 537 42.43 -9.42 -20.47
C PRO A 537 42.52 -10.87 -20.02
N VAL A 538 42.82 -11.76 -20.97
CA VAL A 538 43.17 -13.15 -20.70
C VAL A 538 44.51 -13.09 -19.98
N SER A 539 44.46 -12.70 -18.70
CA SER A 539 45.48 -13.05 -17.74
C SER A 539 45.22 -14.51 -17.43
N ILE A 540 46.03 -15.36 -18.05
CA ILE A 540 46.22 -16.71 -17.56
C ILE A 540 46.91 -16.55 -16.21
N GLU A 541 46.14 -16.29 -15.16
CA GLU A 541 46.56 -16.73 -13.84
C GLU A 541 46.39 -18.25 -13.85
N THR A 542 47.51 -18.94 -13.96
CA THR A 542 47.63 -20.32 -13.51
C THR A 542 47.27 -20.33 -12.03
N ARG A 543 45.99 -20.54 -11.73
CA ARG A 543 45.54 -20.85 -10.38
C ARG A 543 46.12 -22.23 -10.08
N GLU A 544 47.15 -22.27 -9.26
CA GLU A 544 47.49 -23.50 -8.54
C GLU A 544 46.22 -23.91 -7.79
N VAL A 545 45.78 -25.13 -8.07
CA VAL A 545 44.68 -25.77 -7.35
C VAL A 545 45.22 -25.99 -5.94
N GLU A 546 44.73 -25.23 -4.96
CA GLU A 546 44.87 -25.63 -3.56
C GLU A 546 44.12 -26.96 -3.39
N GLU A 547 44.89 -28.04 -3.31
CA GLU A 547 44.42 -29.34 -2.86
C GLU A 547 43.87 -29.16 -1.44
N TYR A 548 42.55 -29.28 -1.30
CA TYR A 548 41.93 -29.46 0.00
C TYR A 548 42.54 -30.70 0.67
N PRO A 549 42.99 -30.63 1.94
CA PRO A 549 43.58 -31.78 2.60
C PRO A 549 42.55 -32.90 2.66
N THR A 550 42.89 -34.01 2.02
CA THR A 550 42.08 -35.23 1.89
C THR A 550 41.62 -35.79 3.25
N GLU A 551 42.29 -35.42 4.34
CA GLU A 551 41.91 -35.75 5.71
C GLU A 551 40.59 -35.10 6.16
N LEU A 552 40.26 -33.88 5.72
CA LEU A 552 39.04 -33.18 6.14
C LEU A 552 37.79 -33.79 5.49
N ALA A 553 37.91 -34.21 4.22
CA ALA A 553 36.86 -34.92 3.50
C ALA A 553 36.65 -36.32 4.08
N LEU A 554 37.73 -37.03 4.45
CA LEU A 554 37.65 -38.33 5.11
C LEU A 554 36.99 -38.23 6.49
N PHE A 555 37.30 -37.17 7.25
CA PHE A 555 36.72 -36.91 8.57
C PHE A 555 35.22 -36.61 8.49
N LEU A 556 34.80 -35.76 7.54
CA LEU A 556 33.38 -35.47 7.31
C LEU A 556 32.59 -36.72 6.86
N LEU A 557 33.20 -37.58 6.03
CA LEU A 557 32.59 -38.83 5.61
C LEU A 557 32.43 -39.83 6.77
N LEU A 558 33.45 -39.93 7.64
CA LEU A 558 33.42 -40.74 8.86
C LEU A 558 32.36 -40.24 9.85
N CYS A 559 32.22 -38.92 10.03
CA CYS A 559 31.18 -38.33 10.87
C CYS A 559 29.76 -38.65 10.34
N LEU A 560 29.56 -38.60 9.03
CA LEU A 560 28.28 -38.94 8.39
C LEU A 560 27.94 -40.42 8.56
N LEU A 561 28.92 -41.31 8.38
CA LEU A 561 28.74 -42.75 8.60
C LEU A 561 28.46 -43.07 10.08
N LEU A 562 29.10 -42.39 11.03
CA LEU A 562 28.84 -42.56 12.46
C LEU A 562 27.42 -42.10 12.84
N ALA A 563 26.95 -40.99 12.27
CA ALA A 563 25.60 -40.47 12.51
C ALA A 563 24.52 -41.42 11.96
N ILE A 564 24.74 -42.02 10.79
CA ILE A 564 23.86 -43.03 10.21
C ILE A 564 23.85 -44.29 11.07
N PHE A 565 25.01 -44.74 11.55
CA PHE A 565 25.12 -45.93 12.40
C PHE A 565 24.44 -45.74 13.78
N LEU A 566 24.58 -44.56 14.40
CA LEU A 566 23.90 -44.23 15.65
C LEU A 566 22.38 -44.16 15.49
N ASN A 567 21.88 -43.63 14.37
CA ASN A 567 20.44 -43.62 14.06
C ASN A 567 19.89 -45.04 13.83
N LEU A 568 20.66 -45.92 13.18
CA LEU A 568 20.28 -47.33 13.00
C LEU A 568 20.21 -48.10 14.33
N ILE A 569 21.14 -47.84 15.26
CA ILE A 569 21.11 -48.45 16.61
C ILE A 569 19.88 -47.98 17.41
N GLN A 570 19.51 -46.69 17.30
CA GLN A 570 18.29 -46.20 17.93
C GLN A 570 17.01 -46.81 17.33
N PHE A 571 17.02 -47.12 16.03
CA PHE A 571 15.90 -47.75 15.35
C PHE A 571 15.72 -49.22 15.74
N VAL A 572 16.82 -49.96 15.99
CA VAL A 572 16.78 -51.37 16.43
C VAL A 572 16.40 -51.51 17.90
N LYS A 573 16.67 -50.52 18.76
CA LYS A 573 16.25 -50.53 20.18
C LYS A 573 14.77 -50.21 20.42
N LYS A 574 14.04 -49.77 19.39
CA LYS A 574 12.61 -49.40 19.47
C LYS A 574 11.66 -50.44 18.82
N ARG A 575 12.15 -51.64 18.52
CA ARG A 575 11.34 -52.79 18.12
C ARG A 575 11.39 -53.91 19.14
#